data_AF-A0A1G3ZUI7-F1
#
_entry.id   AF-A0A1G3ZUI7-F1
#
_cell.length_a   1.000
_cell.length_b   1.000
_cell.length_c   1.000
_cell.angle_alpha   90.00
_cell.angle_beta   90.00
_cell.angle_gamma   90.00
#
_symmetry.space_group_name_H-M   'P 1'
#
loop_
_entity.id
_entity.type
_entity.pdbx_description
1 polymer ?
#
loop_
_entity_poly.entity_id
_entity_poly.type
_entity_poly.pdbx_seq_one_letter_code
_entity_poly.pdbx_strand_id
1 'polypeptide(L)'
;MSLESKVRGLVFCAIALAATGAGVRGQEAKVSGKIEVKGQKTALTHVCAIAGTDSLEAGDKEIVAVLLSTQPVPPEMRKPGSDIAMWAGEEARAGRLDGIILMIDPKTNIWSRGQRLSRSHGLMFYSYTSTSPESGVLRFEPAPSGPAELAGKVWMREPMRGMDEDDGPWRLEAEFRTPVIQQEAVTAKLTGAAALNSPQFKAAMAFNQACQRKDLEAVKRSMDATSQAMLAQMIEQMGRDQTLTMLAAMGEATLKFKTAEVTVRGLKAEVKLMNNTGSEKNETVMTVALDNGVWKMSR
;
A
#
# COMPACT_ATOMS: atom_id res chain seq x y z
N MET A 1 44.52 -26.34 60.16
CA MET A 1 43.99 -25.06 60.64
C MET A 1 43.92 -24.13 59.44
N SER A 2 42.78 -24.06 58.76
CA SER A 2 41.63 -23.19 59.08
C SER A 2 41.78 -21.79 58.48
N LEU A 3 40.97 -21.55 57.42
CA LEU A 3 40.20 -20.33 57.11
C LEU A 3 41.02 -19.05 56.75
N GLU A 4 40.68 -18.17 55.80
CA GLU A 4 39.39 -17.81 55.21
C GLU A 4 39.57 -16.78 54.07
N SER A 5 38.76 -16.89 52.99
CA SER A 5 38.19 -15.76 52.21
C SER A 5 39.15 -14.94 51.29
N LYS A 6 38.86 -14.47 50.07
CA LYS A 6 37.65 -14.26 49.26
C LYS A 6 38.05 -14.33 47.78
N VAL A 7 37.48 -15.24 46.98
CA VAL A 7 37.47 -15.10 45.52
C VAL A 7 36.03 -14.82 45.12
N ARG A 8 35.76 -13.56 44.76
CA ARG A 8 34.48 -13.13 44.21
C ARG A 8 34.46 -13.45 42.71
N GLY A 9 33.59 -14.40 42.38
CA GLY A 9 32.68 -14.44 41.24
C GLY A 9 33.14 -13.90 39.89
N LEU A 10 33.24 -14.81 38.91
CA LEU A 10 32.68 -14.58 37.58
C LEU A 10 32.30 -15.93 36.97
N VAL A 11 31.04 -16.32 37.13
CA VAL A 11 30.43 -17.43 36.40
C VAL A 11 30.06 -16.87 35.02
N PHE A 12 30.88 -17.18 34.02
CA PHE A 12 30.51 -17.00 32.62
C PHE A 12 29.48 -18.08 32.26
N CYS A 13 28.19 -17.78 32.44
CA CYS A 13 27.14 -18.52 31.78
C CYS A 13 27.18 -18.18 30.29
N ALA A 14 27.79 -19.07 29.50
CA ALA A 14 27.64 -19.07 28.06
C ALA A 14 26.18 -19.40 27.73
N ILE A 15 25.36 -18.36 27.56
CA ILE A 15 24.05 -18.49 26.93
C ILE A 15 24.35 -18.72 25.45
N ALA A 16 24.32 -20.00 25.04
CA ALA A 16 24.18 -20.34 23.65
C ALA A 16 22.84 -19.76 23.16
N LEU A 17 22.88 -18.60 22.50
CA LEU A 17 21.80 -18.17 21.64
C LEU A 17 21.73 -19.16 20.47
N ALA A 18 21.01 -20.26 20.67
CA ALA A 18 20.32 -20.91 19.59
C ALA A 18 19.26 -19.92 19.12
N ALA A 19 19.64 -19.02 18.21
CA ALA A 19 18.69 -18.34 17.35
C ALA A 19 18.07 -19.44 16.47
N THR A 20 17.05 -20.10 17.01
CA THR A 20 16.06 -20.80 16.20
C THR A 20 15.40 -19.71 15.38
N GLY A 21 15.98 -19.48 14.19
CA GLY A 21 15.26 -18.92 13.07
C GLY A 21 14.09 -19.84 12.77
N ALA A 22 13.01 -19.68 13.53
CA ALA A 22 11.68 -20.04 13.12
C ALA A 22 11.33 -19.11 11.97
N GLY A 23 11.96 -19.35 10.82
CA GLY A 23 11.38 -18.96 9.55
C GLY A 23 10.02 -19.62 9.54
N VAL A 24 8.98 -18.80 9.70
CA VAL A 24 7.63 -19.20 9.32
C VAL A 24 7.79 -19.71 7.90
N ARG A 25 7.73 -21.03 7.71
CA ARG A 25 7.55 -21.63 6.40
C ARG A 25 6.17 -21.16 5.94
N GLY A 26 6.12 -19.96 5.36
CA GLY A 26 4.92 -19.43 4.77
C GLY A 26 4.44 -20.46 3.76
N GLN A 27 3.17 -20.86 3.85
CA GLN A 27 2.59 -21.68 2.80
C GLN A 27 2.77 -20.92 1.48
N GLU A 28 3.29 -21.63 0.48
CA GLU A 28 3.50 -21.08 -0.84
C GLU A 28 2.17 -20.58 -1.41
N ALA A 29 2.18 -19.39 -2.01
CA ALA A 29 1.02 -18.79 -2.63
C ALA A 29 0.49 -19.72 -3.74
N LYS A 30 -0.81 -19.97 -3.74
CA LYS A 30 -1.48 -20.84 -4.70
C LYS A 30 -2.71 -20.15 -5.26
N VAL A 31 -2.88 -20.21 -6.58
CA VAL A 31 -4.11 -19.84 -7.26
C VAL A 31 -4.40 -20.85 -8.35
N SER A 32 -5.68 -21.17 -8.51
CA SER A 32 -6.18 -21.97 -9.62
C SER A 32 -7.45 -21.31 -10.11
N GLY A 33 -7.50 -20.95 -11.38
CA GLY A 33 -8.65 -20.25 -11.92
C GLY A 33 -8.42 -19.70 -13.30
N LYS A 34 -9.44 -19.01 -13.81
CA LYS A 34 -9.41 -18.35 -15.11
C LYS A 34 -10.25 -17.09 -15.10
N ILE A 35 -9.80 -16.14 -15.89
CA ILE A 35 -10.61 -15.03 -16.36
C ILE A 35 -10.99 -15.31 -17.81
N GLU A 36 -12.22 -15.01 -18.18
CA GLU A 36 -12.72 -15.13 -19.54
C GLU A 36 -13.15 -13.75 -20.02
N VAL A 37 -12.64 -13.28 -21.16
CA VAL A 37 -12.97 -11.97 -21.74
C VAL A 37 -13.28 -12.20 -23.21
N LYS A 38 -14.46 -11.78 -23.68
CA LYS A 38 -14.95 -12.03 -25.05
C LYS A 38 -14.86 -13.50 -25.47
N GLY A 39 -15.07 -14.42 -24.53
CA GLY A 39 -14.96 -15.86 -24.74
C GLY A 39 -13.53 -16.42 -24.72
N GLN A 40 -12.51 -15.57 -24.70
CA GLN A 40 -11.12 -16.00 -24.54
C GLN A 40 -10.81 -16.27 -23.07
N LYS A 41 -10.38 -17.50 -22.76
CA LYS A 41 -10.05 -17.93 -21.41
C LYS A 41 -8.56 -17.82 -21.16
N THR A 42 -8.20 -17.16 -20.07
CA THR A 42 -6.83 -16.97 -19.62
C THR A 42 -6.67 -17.52 -18.21
N ALA A 43 -5.68 -18.38 -17.99
CA ALA A 43 -5.42 -18.97 -16.68
C ALA A 43 -4.81 -17.94 -15.72
N LEU A 44 -5.31 -17.90 -14.49
CA LEU A 44 -4.72 -17.11 -13.41
C LEU A 44 -3.73 -18.01 -12.67
N THR A 45 -2.45 -17.63 -12.72
CA THR A 45 -1.33 -18.45 -12.25
C THR A 45 -0.58 -17.81 -11.09
N HIS A 46 -0.86 -16.54 -10.78
CA HIS A 46 -0.21 -15.79 -9.73
C HIS A 46 -1.21 -15.10 -8.81
N VAL A 47 -0.87 -15.04 -7.52
CA VAL A 47 -1.61 -14.29 -6.51
C VAL A 47 -0.64 -13.51 -5.63
N CYS A 48 -1.03 -12.28 -5.27
CA CYS A 48 -0.33 -11.44 -4.31
C CYS A 48 -1.36 -10.71 -3.45
N ALA A 49 -1.18 -10.70 -2.13
CA ALA A 49 -2.02 -9.96 -1.20
C ALA A 49 -1.18 -8.96 -0.40
N ILE A 50 -1.56 -7.68 -0.43
CA ILE A 50 -0.88 -6.61 0.31
C ILE A 50 -1.91 -5.88 1.17
N ALA A 51 -1.62 -5.77 2.46
CA ALA A 51 -2.38 -4.94 3.38
C ALA A 51 -2.09 -3.45 3.11
N GLY A 52 -3.14 -2.65 3.12
CA GLY A 52 -3.12 -1.24 2.80
C GLY A 52 -4.22 -0.47 3.53
N THR A 53 -4.26 0.82 3.26
CA THR A 53 -5.36 1.70 3.66
C THR A 53 -6.26 1.96 2.47
N ASP A 54 -7.56 1.97 2.71
CA ASP A 54 -8.55 2.26 1.70
C ASP A 54 -8.67 3.78 1.49
N SER A 55 -8.12 4.29 0.39
CA SER A 55 -8.20 5.72 0.06
C SER A 55 -9.59 6.17 -0.41
N LEU A 56 -10.51 5.23 -0.69
CA LEU A 56 -11.86 5.53 -1.16
C LEU A 56 -12.90 5.52 -0.03
N GLU A 57 -12.58 4.93 1.13
CA GLU A 57 -13.43 4.95 2.32
C GLU A 57 -12.91 5.95 3.35
N ALA A 58 -13.82 6.69 3.99
CA ALA A 58 -13.45 7.63 5.04
C ALA A 58 -12.88 6.89 6.25
N GLY A 59 -11.71 7.32 6.74
CA GLY A 59 -11.20 6.94 8.06
C GLY A 59 -10.14 5.84 8.09
N ASP A 60 -9.18 5.85 7.16
CA ASP A 60 -8.00 4.97 7.16
C ASP A 60 -8.35 3.48 7.37
N LYS A 61 -9.49 3.05 6.79
CA LYS A 61 -9.95 1.67 6.92
C LYS A 61 -8.93 0.74 6.29
N GLU A 62 -8.55 -0.28 7.04
CA GLU A 62 -7.63 -1.30 6.56
C GLU A 62 -8.31 -2.17 5.50
N ILE A 63 -7.60 -2.41 4.41
CA ILE A 63 -8.03 -3.25 3.30
C ILE A 63 -6.87 -4.16 2.90
N VAL A 64 -7.17 -5.35 2.41
CA VAL A 64 -6.19 -6.20 1.73
C VAL A 64 -6.51 -6.21 0.25
N ALA A 65 -5.58 -5.71 -0.56
CA ALA A 65 -5.65 -5.79 -2.01
C ALA A 65 -5.06 -7.14 -2.45
N VAL A 66 -5.90 -8.01 -3.01
CA VAL A 66 -5.53 -9.30 -3.57
C VAL A 66 -5.55 -9.24 -5.09
N LEU A 67 -4.39 -9.33 -5.72
CA LEU A 67 -4.26 -9.41 -7.18
C LEU A 67 -4.18 -10.87 -7.60
N LEU A 68 -5.15 -11.34 -8.39
CA LEU A 68 -5.11 -12.60 -9.11
C LEU A 68 -4.76 -12.30 -10.57
N SER A 69 -3.69 -12.90 -11.10
CA SER A 69 -3.13 -12.46 -12.38
C SER A 69 -2.41 -13.55 -13.17
N THR A 70 -2.14 -13.23 -14.44
CA THR A 70 -1.42 -14.09 -15.39
C THR A 70 0.10 -14.03 -15.25
N GLN A 71 0.64 -12.96 -14.67
CA GLN A 71 2.06 -12.72 -14.49
C GLN A 71 2.36 -12.35 -13.02
N PRO A 72 3.58 -12.63 -12.52
CA PRO A 72 3.91 -12.33 -11.14
C PRO A 72 4.04 -10.82 -10.90
N VAL A 73 3.65 -10.38 -9.70
CA VAL A 73 4.00 -9.03 -9.21
C VAL A 73 5.53 -8.94 -9.06
N PRO A 74 6.19 -7.89 -9.58
CA PRO A 74 7.62 -7.70 -9.41
C PRO A 74 8.02 -7.60 -7.93
N PRO A 75 9.18 -8.14 -7.51
CA PRO A 75 9.61 -8.14 -6.11
C PRO A 75 9.58 -6.75 -5.45
N GLU A 76 9.94 -5.71 -6.18
CA GLU A 76 9.98 -4.31 -5.73
C GLU A 76 8.60 -3.73 -5.39
N MET A 77 7.53 -4.36 -5.90
CA MET A 77 6.12 -4.03 -5.63
C MET A 77 5.51 -4.91 -4.54
N ARG A 78 6.20 -5.98 -4.11
CA ARG A 78 5.74 -6.89 -3.03
C ARG A 78 6.10 -6.35 -1.66
N LYS A 79 5.65 -5.14 -1.35
CA LYS A 79 5.92 -4.49 -0.07
C LYS A 79 4.73 -3.65 0.39
N PRO A 80 4.58 -3.41 1.69
CA PRO A 80 3.52 -2.56 2.20
C PRO A 80 3.62 -1.13 1.66
N GLY A 81 2.47 -0.56 1.32
CA GLY A 81 2.37 0.79 0.75
C GLY A 81 2.66 0.88 -0.75
N SER A 82 3.04 -0.22 -1.41
CA SER A 82 3.10 -0.26 -2.88
C SER A 82 1.71 -0.14 -3.49
N ASP A 83 1.54 0.78 -4.43
CA ASP A 83 0.31 0.92 -5.22
C ASP A 83 0.28 -0.14 -6.33
N ILE A 84 -0.01 -1.38 -5.94
CA ILE A 84 -0.11 -2.49 -6.89
C ILE A 84 -1.25 -2.31 -7.88
N ALA A 85 -2.28 -1.53 -7.54
CA ALA A 85 -3.41 -1.29 -8.41
C ALA A 85 -3.00 -0.43 -9.60
N MET A 86 -2.33 0.70 -9.33
CA MET A 86 -1.82 1.57 -10.40
C MET A 86 -0.84 0.84 -11.31
N TRP A 87 0.14 0.13 -10.74
CA TRP A 87 1.08 -0.69 -11.53
C TRP A 87 0.36 -1.73 -12.39
N ALA A 88 -0.55 -2.51 -11.79
CA ALA A 88 -1.27 -3.54 -12.52
C ALA A 88 -2.14 -2.94 -13.64
N GLY A 89 -2.73 -1.77 -13.42
CA GLY A 89 -3.47 -1.02 -14.43
C GLY A 89 -2.59 -0.58 -15.60
N GLU A 90 -1.38 -0.11 -15.35
CA GLU A 90 -0.41 0.27 -16.40
C GLU A 90 0.03 -0.95 -17.23
N GLU A 91 0.35 -2.06 -16.56
CA GLU A 91 0.70 -3.32 -17.23
C GLU A 91 -0.46 -3.89 -18.05
N ALA A 92 -1.69 -3.73 -17.57
CA ALA A 92 -2.89 -4.13 -18.30
C ALA A 92 -3.08 -3.31 -19.58
N ARG A 93 -2.93 -1.98 -19.51
CA ARG A 93 -2.98 -1.11 -20.71
C ARG A 93 -1.91 -1.49 -21.74
N ALA A 94 -0.73 -1.87 -21.25
CA ALA A 94 0.34 -2.36 -22.11
C ALA A 94 0.11 -3.78 -22.66
N GLY A 95 -0.97 -4.46 -22.26
CA GLY A 95 -1.29 -5.82 -22.69
C GLY A 95 -0.38 -6.90 -22.09
N ARG A 96 0.35 -6.59 -21.02
CA ARG A 96 1.32 -7.48 -20.37
C ARG A 96 0.74 -8.24 -19.18
N LEU A 97 -0.36 -7.75 -18.61
CA LEU A 97 -1.02 -8.32 -17.45
C LEU A 97 -2.53 -8.43 -17.68
N ASP A 98 -3.11 -9.54 -17.25
CA ASP A 98 -4.56 -9.74 -17.18
C ASP A 98 -4.90 -10.33 -15.82
N GLY A 99 -6.10 -10.03 -15.31
CA GLY A 99 -6.48 -10.40 -13.96
C GLY A 99 -7.51 -9.50 -13.29
N ILE A 100 -7.59 -9.64 -11.98
CA ILE A 100 -8.51 -8.89 -11.12
C ILE A 100 -7.84 -8.53 -9.80
N ILE A 101 -8.16 -7.35 -9.28
CA ILE A 101 -7.84 -6.92 -7.92
C ILE A 101 -9.09 -7.02 -7.08
N LEU A 102 -9.01 -7.70 -5.94
CA LEU A 102 -10.07 -7.82 -4.95
C LEU A 102 -9.67 -7.05 -3.70
N MET A 103 -10.58 -6.24 -3.18
CA MET A 103 -10.37 -5.46 -1.95
C MET A 103 -11.14 -6.14 -0.82
N ILE A 104 -10.44 -6.77 0.11
CA ILE A 104 -11.04 -7.56 1.19
C ILE A 104 -10.87 -6.80 2.51
N ASP A 105 -11.95 -6.68 3.28
CA ASP A 105 -11.89 -6.20 4.66
C ASP A 105 -11.25 -7.30 5.53
N PRO A 106 -10.08 -7.08 6.14
CA PRO A 106 -9.37 -8.11 6.88
C PRO A 106 -10.07 -8.54 8.18
N LYS A 107 -10.96 -7.71 8.74
CA LYS A 107 -11.66 -8.02 10.01
C LYS A 107 -12.83 -8.95 9.78
N THR A 108 -13.56 -8.72 8.69
CA THR A 108 -14.74 -9.51 8.35
C THR A 108 -14.42 -10.64 7.36
N ASN A 109 -13.26 -10.57 6.70
CA ASN A 109 -12.91 -11.37 5.54
C ASN A 109 -13.99 -11.30 4.45
N ILE A 110 -14.65 -10.14 4.35
CA ILE A 110 -15.69 -9.86 3.36
C ILE A 110 -15.08 -8.98 2.27
N TRP A 111 -15.37 -9.35 1.04
CA TRP A 111 -15.02 -8.58 -0.13
C TRP A 111 -15.84 -7.27 -0.20
N SER A 112 -15.16 -6.14 -0.34
CA SER A 112 -15.80 -4.82 -0.43
C SER A 112 -16.00 -4.33 -1.88
N ARG A 113 -14.99 -4.50 -2.75
CA ARG A 113 -15.01 -4.07 -4.17
C ARG A 113 -13.91 -4.73 -5.01
N GLY A 114 -14.07 -4.73 -6.33
CA GLY A 114 -13.06 -5.28 -7.24
C GLY A 114 -12.70 -4.33 -8.38
N GLN A 115 -11.55 -4.59 -9.00
CA GLN A 115 -11.13 -3.91 -10.22
C GLN A 115 -10.65 -4.95 -11.23
N ARG A 116 -11.29 -5.02 -12.39
CA ARG A 116 -10.79 -5.86 -13.49
C ARG A 116 -9.64 -5.11 -14.17
N LEU A 117 -8.59 -5.85 -14.53
CA LEU A 117 -7.52 -5.33 -15.38
C LEU A 117 -7.98 -5.31 -16.83
N SER A 118 -7.86 -4.16 -17.48
CA SER A 118 -8.31 -3.93 -18.86
C SER A 118 -7.23 -3.29 -19.71
N ARG A 119 -7.20 -3.67 -20.98
CA ARG A 119 -6.30 -3.08 -21.96
C ARG A 119 -6.69 -1.67 -22.36
N SER A 120 -7.99 -1.36 -22.46
CA SER A 120 -8.49 -0.03 -22.81
C SER A 120 -8.38 0.92 -21.62
N HIS A 121 -8.78 0.49 -20.42
CA HIS A 121 -8.94 1.37 -19.26
C HIS A 121 -7.87 1.22 -18.19
N GLY A 122 -7.08 0.14 -18.21
CA GLY A 122 -6.16 -0.23 -17.14
C GLY A 122 -6.89 -0.81 -15.94
N LEU A 123 -7.61 0.04 -15.21
CA LEU A 123 -8.42 -0.35 -14.06
C LEU A 123 -9.89 -0.08 -14.35
N MET A 124 -10.70 -1.13 -14.36
CA MET A 124 -12.14 -1.02 -14.44
C MET A 124 -12.76 -1.30 -13.08
N PHE A 125 -13.30 -0.25 -12.47
CA PHE A 125 -13.93 -0.32 -11.17
C PHE A 125 -15.26 -1.06 -11.24
N TYR A 126 -15.43 -1.99 -10.31
CA TYR A 126 -16.69 -2.67 -10.09
C TYR A 126 -16.96 -2.72 -8.59
N SER A 127 -17.91 -1.90 -8.14
CA SER A 127 -18.42 -1.94 -6.77
C SER A 127 -19.67 -2.82 -6.73
N TYR A 128 -19.62 -3.91 -5.96
CA TYR A 128 -20.83 -4.52 -5.43
C TYR A 128 -20.60 -4.80 -3.96
N THR A 129 -21.23 -3.98 -3.12
CA THR A 129 -21.27 -4.17 -1.68
C THR A 129 -22.02 -5.46 -1.37
N SER A 130 -21.50 -6.21 -0.40
CA SER A 130 -22.02 -7.49 0.08
C SER A 130 -23.37 -7.42 0.80
N THR A 131 -24.09 -6.29 0.77
CA THR A 131 -25.37 -6.16 1.50
C THR A 131 -26.46 -7.08 0.95
N SER A 132 -26.24 -7.74 -0.19
CA SER A 132 -27.02 -8.91 -0.60
C SER A 132 -26.15 -9.94 -1.37
N PRO A 133 -25.64 -10.98 -0.68
CA PRO A 133 -24.94 -12.12 -1.27
C PRO A 133 -25.80 -12.94 -2.25
N GLU A 134 -27.07 -12.56 -2.45
CA GLU A 134 -28.00 -13.20 -3.38
C GLU A 134 -28.21 -12.42 -4.69
N SER A 135 -27.86 -11.14 -4.75
CA SER A 135 -28.09 -10.27 -5.93
C SER A 135 -26.85 -9.94 -6.78
N GLY A 136 -25.64 -9.95 -6.22
CA GLY A 136 -24.39 -9.73 -6.97
C GLY A 136 -24.03 -10.76 -8.07
N VAL A 137 -23.51 -10.29 -9.20
CA VAL A 137 -23.01 -11.15 -10.28
C VAL A 137 -21.71 -11.85 -9.89
N LEU A 138 -20.78 -11.12 -9.25
CA LEU A 138 -19.51 -11.63 -8.72
C LEU A 138 -19.69 -12.02 -7.24
N ARG A 139 -19.06 -13.13 -6.84
CA ARG A 139 -19.18 -13.77 -5.52
C ARG A 139 -17.81 -14.04 -4.94
N PHE A 140 -17.72 -13.93 -3.62
CA PHE A 140 -16.56 -14.32 -2.84
C PHE A 140 -17.01 -15.18 -1.67
N GLU A 141 -16.36 -16.33 -1.50
CA GLU A 141 -16.55 -17.23 -0.37
C GLU A 141 -15.20 -17.40 0.34
N PRO A 142 -15.06 -16.89 1.58
CA PRO A 142 -13.82 -17.03 2.33
C PRO A 142 -13.61 -18.49 2.72
N ALA A 143 -12.37 -18.97 2.60
CA ALA A 143 -11.96 -20.28 3.07
C ALA A 143 -11.15 -20.18 4.38
N PRO A 144 -11.12 -21.23 5.22
CA PRO A 144 -10.29 -21.25 6.42
C PRO A 144 -8.82 -20.94 6.13
N SER A 145 -8.30 -19.92 6.80
CA SER A 145 -6.94 -19.39 6.64
C SER A 145 -6.34 -19.01 8.00
N GLY A 146 -5.02 -19.00 8.10
CA GLY A 146 -4.30 -18.55 9.30
C GLY A 146 -4.32 -17.03 9.45
N PRO A 147 -3.87 -16.48 10.58
CA PRO A 147 -3.95 -15.04 10.90
C PRO A 147 -3.12 -14.13 9.96
N ALA A 148 -2.22 -14.69 9.16
CA ALA A 148 -1.39 -13.96 8.19
C ALA A 148 -1.63 -14.41 6.74
N GLU A 149 -2.74 -15.09 6.49
CA GLU A 149 -3.10 -15.63 5.18
C GLU A 149 -4.51 -15.20 4.78
N LEU A 150 -4.75 -15.17 3.48
CA LEU A 150 -6.09 -15.10 2.91
C LEU A 150 -6.31 -16.28 1.99
N ALA A 151 -7.49 -16.87 2.08
CA ALA A 151 -7.94 -17.90 1.18
C ALA A 151 -9.42 -17.72 0.86
N GLY A 152 -9.79 -18.09 -0.35
CA GLY A 152 -11.18 -18.05 -0.76
C GLY A 152 -11.39 -18.38 -2.22
N LYS A 153 -12.66 -18.49 -2.57
CA LYS A 153 -13.12 -18.70 -3.94
C LYS A 153 -13.83 -17.45 -4.42
N VAL A 154 -13.50 -17.01 -5.63
CA VAL A 154 -14.15 -15.91 -6.33
C VAL A 154 -14.76 -16.43 -7.62
N TRP A 155 -16.02 -16.13 -7.91
CA TRP A 155 -16.66 -16.56 -9.15
C TRP A 155 -17.83 -15.68 -9.55
N MET A 156 -18.23 -15.77 -10.82
CA MET A 156 -19.38 -15.04 -11.36
C MET A 156 -20.53 -15.98 -11.69
N ARG A 157 -21.76 -15.61 -11.34
CA ARG A 157 -22.97 -16.38 -11.70
C ARG A 157 -23.28 -16.27 -13.18
N GLU A 158 -23.05 -15.10 -13.75
CA GLU A 158 -23.24 -14.79 -15.17
C GLU A 158 -22.12 -13.86 -15.66
N PRO A 159 -21.83 -13.81 -16.98
CA PRO A 159 -20.88 -12.86 -17.52
C PRO A 159 -21.33 -11.42 -17.30
N MET A 160 -20.42 -10.54 -16.87
CA MET A 160 -20.67 -9.10 -16.85
C MET A 160 -20.39 -8.49 -18.22
N ARG A 161 -21.06 -7.37 -18.52
CA ARG A 161 -20.73 -6.56 -19.69
C ARG A 161 -19.45 -5.75 -19.42
N GLY A 162 -18.63 -5.61 -20.44
CA GLY A 162 -17.51 -4.67 -20.48
C GLY A 162 -17.99 -3.22 -20.49
N MET A 163 -17.07 -2.28 -20.27
CA MET A 163 -17.39 -0.85 -20.34
C MET A 163 -17.62 -0.39 -21.78
N ASP A 164 -16.89 -1.00 -22.72
CA ASP A 164 -16.98 -0.75 -24.16
C ASP A 164 -16.87 -2.05 -24.98
N GLU A 165 -16.90 -1.90 -26.30
CA GLU A 165 -16.72 -3.02 -27.23
C GLU A 165 -15.37 -3.70 -27.10
N ASP A 166 -14.31 -2.99 -26.67
CA ASP A 166 -12.94 -3.50 -26.53
C ASP A 166 -12.79 -4.42 -25.31
N ASP A 167 -13.55 -4.18 -24.25
CA ASP A 167 -13.64 -5.05 -23.09
C ASP A 167 -14.56 -6.24 -23.31
N GLY A 168 -15.74 -6.01 -23.91
CA GLY A 168 -16.74 -7.04 -24.14
C GLY A 168 -17.17 -7.81 -22.88
N PRO A 169 -17.97 -8.88 -23.03
CA PRO A 169 -18.45 -9.65 -21.89
C PRO A 169 -17.32 -10.42 -21.21
N TRP A 170 -17.34 -10.52 -19.89
CA TRP A 170 -16.31 -11.20 -19.13
C TRP A 170 -16.81 -11.96 -17.92
N ARG A 171 -16.04 -12.96 -17.49
CA ARG A 171 -16.34 -13.85 -16.37
C ARG A 171 -15.06 -14.16 -15.58
N LEU A 172 -15.21 -14.48 -14.30
CA LEU A 172 -14.14 -14.93 -13.42
C LEU A 172 -14.56 -16.18 -12.67
N GLU A 173 -13.61 -17.10 -12.47
CA GLU A 173 -13.71 -18.21 -11.53
C GLU A 173 -12.30 -18.57 -11.06
N ALA A 174 -12.01 -18.41 -9.77
CA ALA A 174 -10.72 -18.74 -9.19
C ALA A 174 -10.83 -19.12 -7.71
N GLU A 175 -9.93 -19.97 -7.26
CA GLU A 175 -9.67 -20.28 -5.86
C GLU A 175 -8.22 -19.92 -5.56
N PHE A 176 -7.97 -19.32 -4.40
CA PHE A 176 -6.63 -18.89 -4.03
C PHE A 176 -6.37 -19.08 -2.53
N ARG A 177 -5.08 -19.15 -2.22
CA ARG A 177 -4.50 -19.05 -0.89
C ARG A 177 -3.19 -18.29 -1.00
N THR A 178 -2.99 -17.26 -0.18
CA THR A 178 -1.76 -16.47 -0.21
C THR A 178 -1.43 -15.92 1.17
N PRO A 179 -0.14 -15.82 1.54
CA PRO A 179 0.25 -14.96 2.64
C PRO A 179 -0.13 -13.51 2.33
N VAL A 180 -0.46 -12.75 3.37
CA VAL A 180 -0.69 -11.31 3.30
C VAL A 180 0.58 -10.57 3.68
N ILE A 181 1.05 -9.70 2.79
CA ILE A 181 2.16 -8.79 3.07
C ILE A 181 1.61 -7.68 3.98
N GLN A 182 1.87 -7.81 5.27
CA GLN A 182 1.36 -6.94 6.31
C GLN A 182 2.08 -5.60 6.37
N GLN A 183 1.35 -4.52 6.64
CA GLN A 183 1.98 -3.27 7.04
C GLN A 183 2.74 -3.46 8.36
N GLU A 184 3.84 -2.72 8.53
CA GLU A 184 4.46 -2.62 9.84
C GLU A 184 3.44 -2.09 10.87
N ALA A 185 3.50 -2.66 12.07
CA ALA A 185 2.61 -2.26 13.16
C ALA A 185 2.80 -0.77 13.47
N VAL A 186 1.70 -0.11 13.85
CA VAL A 186 1.77 1.28 14.32
C VAL A 186 2.57 1.29 15.63
N THR A 187 3.73 1.93 15.60
CA THR A 187 4.60 2.10 16.76
C THR A 187 4.30 3.38 17.54
N ALA A 188 3.71 4.38 16.88
CA ALA A 188 3.21 5.58 17.54
C ALA A 188 2.09 6.25 16.73
N LYS A 189 1.13 6.85 17.43
CA LYS A 189 0.12 7.75 16.84
C LYS A 189 0.15 9.07 17.60
N LEU A 190 0.49 10.15 16.92
CA LEU A 190 0.67 11.48 17.50
C LEU A 190 -0.41 12.42 16.98
N THR A 191 -0.98 13.24 17.85
CA THR A 191 -1.98 14.26 17.53
C THR A 191 -1.66 15.58 18.23
N GLY A 192 -2.32 16.67 17.81
CA GLY A 192 -2.19 17.98 18.45
C GLY A 192 -0.74 18.48 18.51
N ALA A 193 -0.34 19.03 19.66
CA ALA A 193 1.01 19.57 19.84
C ALA A 193 2.11 18.49 19.69
N ALA A 194 1.84 17.22 20.03
CA ALA A 194 2.82 16.15 19.86
C ALA A 194 3.10 15.88 18.37
N ALA A 195 2.06 15.88 17.54
CA ALA A 195 2.20 15.76 16.08
C ALA A 195 3.00 16.94 15.50
N LEU A 196 2.61 18.17 15.83
CA LEU A 196 3.25 19.39 15.31
C LEU A 196 4.73 19.54 15.73
N ASN A 197 5.13 18.94 16.86
CA ASN A 197 6.51 18.98 17.33
C ASN A 197 7.37 17.78 16.90
N SER A 198 6.75 16.78 16.27
CA SER A 198 7.41 15.53 15.86
C SER A 198 8.46 15.75 14.76
N PRO A 199 9.54 14.94 14.71
CA PRO A 199 10.53 15.03 13.64
C PRO A 199 9.95 14.67 12.27
N GLN A 200 8.95 13.79 12.20
CA GLN A 200 8.24 13.41 10.98
C GLN A 200 7.49 14.60 10.38
N PHE A 201 6.71 15.31 11.19
CA PHE A 201 6.01 16.52 10.76
C PHE A 201 7.00 17.61 10.31
N LYS A 202 8.09 17.82 11.06
CA LYS A 202 9.14 18.79 10.68
C LYS A 202 9.77 18.48 9.33
N ALA A 203 10.01 17.21 9.02
CA ALA A 203 10.52 16.79 7.71
C ALA A 203 9.52 17.12 6.58
N ALA A 204 8.24 16.79 6.76
CA ALA A 204 7.18 17.11 5.81
C ALA A 204 7.06 18.64 5.60
N MET A 205 7.13 19.43 6.66
CA MET A 205 7.10 20.90 6.56
C MET A 205 8.33 21.47 5.86
N ALA A 206 9.52 20.94 6.15
CA ALA A 206 10.76 21.38 5.49
C ALA A 206 10.69 21.19 3.96
N PHE A 207 10.13 20.06 3.49
CA PHE A 207 9.88 19.83 2.08
C PHE A 207 8.92 20.88 1.49
N ASN A 208 7.75 21.08 2.10
CA ASN A 208 6.75 22.04 1.58
C ASN A 208 7.29 23.47 1.54
N GLN A 209 8.08 23.85 2.55
CA GLN A 209 8.75 25.15 2.59
C GLN A 209 9.81 25.29 1.49
N ALA A 210 10.57 24.22 1.20
CA ALA A 210 11.52 24.21 0.08
C ALA A 210 10.81 24.33 -1.27
N CYS A 211 9.70 23.60 -1.44
CA CYS A 211 8.83 23.69 -2.61
C CYS A 211 8.30 25.12 -2.81
N GLN A 212 7.71 25.73 -1.77
CA GLN A 212 7.20 27.11 -1.83
C GLN A 212 8.26 28.12 -2.28
N ARG A 213 9.51 27.96 -1.81
CA ARG A 213 10.64 28.83 -2.18
C ARG A 213 11.26 28.51 -3.54
N LYS A 214 10.77 27.49 -4.26
CA LYS A 214 11.38 26.96 -5.49
C LYS A 214 12.85 26.58 -5.33
N ASP A 215 13.25 26.15 -4.14
CA ASP A 215 14.63 25.78 -3.81
C ASP A 215 14.85 24.30 -4.14
N LEU A 216 15.26 24.02 -5.38
CA LEU A 216 15.43 22.66 -5.89
C LEU A 216 16.40 21.82 -5.04
N GLU A 217 17.48 22.40 -4.53
CA GLU A 217 18.48 21.67 -3.75
C GLU A 217 17.98 21.37 -2.33
N ALA A 218 17.21 22.28 -1.71
CA ALA A 218 16.51 21.95 -0.48
C ALA A 218 15.41 20.88 -0.69
N VAL A 219 14.68 20.94 -1.80
CA VAL A 219 13.68 19.93 -2.17
C VAL A 219 14.34 18.56 -2.26
N LYS A 220 15.43 18.41 -3.05
CA LYS A 220 16.16 17.15 -3.17
C LYS A 220 16.67 16.63 -1.83
N ARG A 221 17.29 17.49 -1.01
CA ARG A 221 17.81 17.09 0.31
C ARG A 221 16.73 16.58 1.27
N SER A 222 15.50 17.08 1.12
CA SER A 222 14.35 16.64 1.91
C SER A 222 13.68 15.37 1.39
N MET A 223 14.17 14.77 0.30
CA MET A 223 13.62 13.58 -0.34
C MET A 223 14.58 12.38 -0.25
N ASP A 224 14.03 11.18 -0.17
CA ASP A 224 14.80 9.95 -0.37
C ASP A 224 15.29 9.79 -1.83
N ALA A 225 16.19 8.84 -2.07
CA ALA A 225 16.81 8.64 -3.39
C ALA A 225 15.78 8.31 -4.49
N THR A 226 14.76 7.51 -4.16
CA THR A 226 13.70 7.13 -5.10
C THR A 226 12.88 8.36 -5.52
N SER A 227 12.46 9.18 -4.55
CA SER A 227 11.68 10.39 -4.80
C SER A 227 12.50 11.44 -5.54
N GLN A 228 13.82 11.52 -5.30
CA GLN A 228 14.71 12.36 -6.09
C GLN A 228 14.79 11.93 -7.57
N ALA A 229 14.84 10.62 -7.84
CA ALA A 229 14.82 10.10 -9.21
C ALA A 229 13.51 10.44 -9.93
N MET A 230 12.37 10.33 -9.23
CA MET A 230 11.07 10.75 -9.79
C MET A 230 11.01 12.25 -10.08
N LEU A 231 11.56 13.08 -9.18
CA LEU A 231 11.68 14.51 -9.41
C LEU A 231 12.53 14.82 -10.65
N ALA A 232 13.65 14.10 -10.83
CA ALA A 232 14.49 14.24 -12.02
C ALA A 232 13.72 13.92 -13.30
N GLN A 233 12.99 12.80 -13.33
CA GLN A 233 12.15 12.42 -14.47
C GLN A 233 11.07 13.47 -14.77
N MET A 234 10.43 14.02 -13.73
CA MET A 234 9.43 15.07 -13.91
C MET A 234 10.04 16.34 -14.50
N ILE A 235 11.26 16.71 -14.09
CA ILE A 235 12.00 17.84 -14.65
C ILE A 235 12.36 17.60 -16.12
N GLU A 236 12.76 16.38 -16.48
CA GLU A 236 13.04 16.01 -17.87
C GLU A 236 11.80 16.11 -18.76
N GLN A 237 10.63 15.70 -18.25
CA GLN A 237 9.37 15.69 -19.00
C GLN A 237 8.73 17.07 -19.15
N MET A 238 8.73 17.89 -18.09
CA MET A 238 7.98 19.15 -18.03
C MET A 238 8.88 20.39 -18.06
N GLY A 239 10.18 20.23 -17.87
CA GLY A 239 11.11 21.33 -17.68
C GLY A 239 11.14 21.85 -16.25
N ARG A 240 12.34 22.25 -15.81
CA ARG A 240 12.65 22.67 -14.44
C ARG A 240 11.69 23.73 -13.90
N ASP A 241 11.45 24.81 -14.64
CA ASP A 241 10.73 25.97 -14.11
C ASP A 241 9.22 25.69 -13.97
N GLN A 242 8.67 24.85 -14.85
CA GLN A 242 7.29 24.37 -14.73
C GLN A 242 7.14 23.45 -13.52
N THR A 243 8.05 22.49 -13.34
CA THR A 243 8.08 21.60 -12.17
C THR A 243 8.16 22.40 -10.88
N LEU A 244 9.09 23.36 -10.77
CA LEU A 244 9.24 24.19 -9.56
C LEU A 244 8.03 25.08 -9.30
N THR A 245 7.36 25.56 -10.34
CA THR A 245 6.13 26.35 -10.17
C THR A 245 4.98 25.49 -9.65
N MET A 246 4.82 24.27 -10.17
CA MET A 246 3.84 23.31 -9.66
C MET A 246 4.11 22.96 -8.20
N LEU A 247 5.36 22.63 -7.86
CA LEU A 247 5.77 22.33 -6.48
C LEU A 247 5.52 23.51 -5.55
N ALA A 248 5.81 24.74 -5.97
CA ALA A 248 5.57 25.93 -5.15
C ALA A 248 4.09 26.12 -4.82
N ALA A 249 3.19 25.93 -5.79
CA ALA A 249 1.75 26.00 -5.57
C ALA A 249 1.27 24.91 -4.59
N MET A 250 1.77 23.68 -4.74
CA MET A 250 1.46 22.58 -3.82
C MET A 250 1.96 22.87 -2.39
N GLY A 251 3.21 23.35 -2.27
CA GLY A 251 3.78 23.71 -0.97
C GLY A 251 2.98 24.82 -0.29
N GLU A 252 2.60 25.87 -1.02
CA GLU A 252 1.79 26.97 -0.48
C GLU A 252 0.41 26.49 -0.02
N ALA A 253 -0.26 25.63 -0.80
CA ALA A 253 -1.54 25.06 -0.42
C ALA A 253 -1.42 24.22 0.86
N THR A 254 -0.39 23.37 0.95
CA THR A 254 -0.16 22.50 2.10
C THR A 254 0.18 23.26 3.38
N LEU A 255 0.95 24.36 3.28
CA LEU A 255 1.33 25.16 4.45
C LEU A 255 0.14 25.93 5.08
N LYS A 256 -1.03 25.95 4.44
CA LYS A 256 -2.26 26.52 4.99
C LYS A 256 -2.93 25.58 6.01
N PHE A 257 -2.57 24.30 6.05
CA PHE A 257 -3.11 23.34 7.02
C PHE A 257 -2.65 23.65 8.45
N LYS A 258 -3.58 23.57 9.42
CA LYS A 258 -3.32 23.96 10.82
C LYS A 258 -3.28 22.79 11.79
N THR A 259 -3.83 21.64 11.41
CA THR A 259 -3.82 20.43 12.24
C THR A 259 -3.06 19.32 11.55
N ALA A 260 -2.43 18.48 12.38
CA ALA A 260 -1.67 17.34 11.91
C ALA A 260 -1.96 16.10 12.79
N GLU A 261 -1.99 14.96 12.14
CA GLU A 261 -1.90 13.63 12.74
C GLU A 261 -0.67 12.93 12.15
N VAL A 262 0.11 12.26 12.98
CA VAL A 262 1.29 11.51 12.55
C VAL A 262 1.15 10.06 13.00
N THR A 263 1.13 9.14 12.04
CA THR A 263 1.11 7.70 12.28
C THR A 263 2.47 7.12 11.92
N VAL A 264 3.19 6.59 12.90
CA VAL A 264 4.53 6.01 12.73
C VAL A 264 4.44 4.50 12.71
N ARG A 265 5.10 3.88 11.72
CA ARG A 265 5.25 2.44 11.53
C ARG A 265 6.73 2.15 11.33
N GLY A 266 7.43 1.88 12.43
CA GLY A 266 8.87 1.65 12.43
C GLY A 266 9.66 2.82 11.82
N LEU A 267 10.26 2.59 10.65
CA LEU A 267 11.10 3.57 9.95
C LEU A 267 10.32 4.44 8.95
N LYS A 268 8.99 4.33 8.90
CA LYS A 268 8.11 5.14 8.06
C LYS A 268 7.05 5.86 8.88
N ALA A 269 6.53 6.95 8.36
CA ALA A 269 5.38 7.62 8.94
C ALA A 269 4.51 8.32 7.89
N GLU A 270 3.22 8.38 8.18
CA GLU A 270 2.24 9.17 7.46
C GLU A 270 1.96 10.45 8.25
N VAL A 271 2.07 11.60 7.59
CA VAL A 271 1.77 12.92 8.12
C VAL A 271 0.49 13.40 7.44
N LYS A 272 -0.62 13.31 8.15
CA LYS A 272 -1.94 13.74 7.70
C LYS A 272 -2.18 15.18 8.13
N LEU A 273 -2.26 16.08 7.17
CA LEU A 273 -2.50 17.50 7.39
C LEU A 273 -3.97 17.80 7.08
N MET A 274 -4.63 18.55 7.96
CA MET A 274 -6.07 18.78 7.87
C MET A 274 -6.41 20.26 8.08
N ASN A 275 -7.46 20.70 7.40
CA ASN A 275 -8.12 21.99 7.63
C ASN A 275 -9.59 21.72 7.91
N ASN A 276 -10.02 22.11 9.10
CA ASN A 276 -11.43 22.09 9.50
C ASN A 276 -11.94 23.53 9.40
N THR A 277 -12.29 23.96 8.18
CA THR A 277 -12.96 25.25 7.96
C THR A 277 -14.36 24.99 7.45
N GLY A 278 -15.36 25.17 8.32
CA GLY A 278 -16.77 24.98 7.96
C GLY A 278 -17.15 23.52 7.71
N SER A 279 -17.93 23.27 6.65
CA SER A 279 -18.44 21.94 6.26
C SER A 279 -17.50 21.14 5.36
N GLU A 280 -16.40 21.73 4.87
CA GLU A 280 -15.43 21.05 4.01
C GLU A 280 -14.20 20.64 4.83
N LYS A 281 -13.97 19.32 4.89
CA LYS A 281 -12.75 18.75 5.46
C LYS A 281 -11.75 18.55 4.33
N ASN A 282 -10.78 19.45 4.23
CA ASN A 282 -9.65 19.27 3.33
C ASN A 282 -8.54 18.54 4.07
N GLU A 283 -8.03 17.46 3.48
CA GLU A 283 -6.91 16.70 4.01
C GLU A 283 -5.90 16.36 2.92
N THR A 284 -4.63 16.29 3.32
CA THR A 284 -3.55 15.76 2.49
C THR A 284 -2.67 14.86 3.35
N VAL A 285 -2.20 13.76 2.77
CA VAL A 285 -1.33 12.79 3.45
C VAL A 285 0.02 12.79 2.76
N MET A 286 1.06 12.92 3.57
CA MET A 286 2.45 12.90 3.13
C MET A 286 3.16 11.73 3.79
N THR A 287 3.95 10.98 3.03
CA THR A 287 4.75 9.89 3.59
C THR A 287 6.19 10.35 3.81
N VAL A 288 6.75 10.01 4.97
CA VAL A 288 8.16 10.22 5.30
C VAL A 288 8.81 8.92 5.73
N ALA A 289 10.10 8.76 5.46
CA ALA A 289 10.90 7.62 5.87
C ALA A 289 12.18 8.09 6.57
N LEU A 290 12.67 7.30 7.53
CA LEU A 290 13.94 7.52 8.21
C LEU A 290 15.07 6.99 7.32
N ASP A 291 15.81 7.91 6.71
CA ASP A 291 16.97 7.62 5.88
C ASP A 291 18.24 8.13 6.59
N ASN A 292 19.12 7.21 6.99
CA ASN A 292 20.37 7.51 7.69
C ASN A 292 20.17 8.42 8.93
N GLY A 293 19.13 8.14 9.72
CA GLY A 293 18.80 8.90 10.93
C GLY A 293 18.08 10.23 10.70
N VAL A 294 17.75 10.56 9.45
CA VAL A 294 17.02 11.79 9.07
C VAL A 294 15.71 11.43 8.40
N TRP A 295 14.61 12.02 8.85
CA TRP A 295 13.32 11.87 8.19
C TRP A 295 13.28 12.66 6.89
N LYS A 296 12.89 11.99 5.80
CA LYS A 296 12.77 12.57 4.46
C LYS A 296 11.44 12.19 3.84
N MET A 297 10.97 13.00 2.91
CA MET A 297 9.85 12.65 2.04
C MET A 297 10.15 11.36 1.30
N SER A 298 9.20 10.43 1.40
CA SER A 298 9.19 9.14 0.71
C SER A 298 7.90 9.06 -0.06
N ARG A 299 7.97 8.44 -1.23
CA ARG A 299 6.78 7.91 -1.90
C ARG A 299 6.57 6.46 -1.52
#